data_AF-A0A0D1YSF1-F1
#
_entry.id   AF-A0A0D1YSF1-F1
#
_cell.length_a   1.000
_cell.length_b   1.000
_cell.length_c   1.000
_cell.angle_alpha   90.00
_cell.angle_beta   90.00
_cell.angle_gamma   90.00
#
_symmetry.space_group_name_H-M   'P 1'
#
loop_
_entity.id
_entity.type
_entity.pdbx_description
1 polymer ?
#
loop_
_entity_poly.entity_id
_entity_poly.type
_entity_poly.pdbx_seq_one_letter_code
_entity_poly.pdbx_strand_id
1 'polypeptide(L)'
;MLSALSYVCALVGTIPLGFGINAFIRPEHALSFFNNSSMPTENHELVSALLMVYGIRDIFMGISIYATAFFGNRRAMGLVMIAGFACAMVDGYASKTFLGGGEWDHWGYSPMLALLGVMALI
;
A
#
# COMPACT_ATOMS: atom_id res chain seq x y z
N MET A 1 -6.45 -2.09 26.15
CA MET A 1 -5.19 -1.30 26.17
C MET A 1 -4.52 -1.49 24.82
N LEU A 2 -4.12 -0.42 24.14
CA LEU A 2 -3.41 -0.53 22.86
C LEU A 2 -2.05 -1.20 23.10
N SER A 3 -1.70 -2.18 22.26
CA SER A 3 -0.45 -2.92 22.37
C SER A 3 0.66 -2.24 21.58
N ALA A 4 1.93 -2.48 21.93
CA ALA A 4 3.05 -2.03 21.11
C ALA A 4 2.91 -2.49 19.64
N LEU A 5 2.43 -3.73 19.43
CA LEU A 5 2.13 -4.28 18.11
C LEU A 5 1.09 -3.44 17.35
N SER A 6 0.04 -2.97 18.02
CA SER A 6 -0.97 -2.11 17.42
C SER A 6 -0.38 -0.80 16.89
N TYR A 7 0.50 -0.16 17.66
CA TYR A 7 1.17 1.06 17.22
C TYR A 7 2.12 0.82 16.05
N VAL A 8 2.86 -0.29 16.05
CA VAL A 8 3.75 -0.65 14.94
C VAL A 8 2.93 -0.92 13.67
N CYS A 9 1.84 -1.69 13.74
CA CYS A 9 0.95 -1.89 12.59
C CYS A 9 0.37 -0.57 12.08
N ALA A 10 -0.07 0.32 12.98
CA ALA A 10 -0.57 1.64 12.61
C ALA A 10 0.50 2.51 11.90
N LEU A 11 1.75 2.45 12.34
CA LEU A 11 2.87 3.10 11.65
C LEU A 11 3.07 2.52 10.26
N VAL A 12 3.01 1.21 10.09
CA VAL A 12 3.10 0.59 8.76
C VAL A 12 1.93 1.00 7.86
N GLY A 13 0.74 1.19 8.43
CA GLY A 13 -0.43 1.72 7.71
C GLY A 13 -0.23 3.12 7.12
N THR A 14 0.75 3.90 7.61
CA THR A 14 1.10 5.20 7.00
C THR A 14 1.66 5.06 5.59
N ILE A 15 2.27 3.93 5.25
CA ILE A 15 2.92 3.70 3.95
C ILE A 15 1.89 3.72 2.82
N PRO A 16 0.91 2.81 2.76
CA PRO A 16 -0.12 2.86 1.72
C PRO A 16 -0.96 4.14 1.83
N LEU A 17 -1.21 4.67 3.03
CA LEU A 17 -1.92 5.93 3.16
C LEU A 17 -1.19 7.09 2.46
N GLY A 18 0.12 7.22 2.68
CA GLY A 18 0.93 8.28 2.10
C GLY A 18 1.06 8.16 0.58
N PHE A 19 1.36 6.95 0.08
CA PHE A 19 1.41 6.70 -1.36
C PHE A 19 0.05 6.89 -2.02
N GLY A 20 -1.03 6.44 -1.37
CA GLY A 20 -2.39 6.60 -1.84
C GLY A 20 -2.81 8.07 -1.94
N ILE A 21 -2.50 8.89 -0.93
CA ILE A 21 -2.73 10.35 -0.97
C ILE A 21 -1.95 10.98 -2.12
N ASN A 22 -0.68 10.60 -2.31
CA ASN A 22 0.14 11.13 -3.40
C ASN A 22 -0.42 10.73 -4.77
N ALA A 23 -0.82 9.47 -4.98
CA ALA A 23 -1.43 9.02 -6.23
C ALA A 23 -2.80 9.64 -6.50
N PHE A 24 -3.58 9.90 -5.45
CA PHE A 24 -4.90 10.52 -5.56
C PHE A 24 -4.82 12.01 -5.91
N ILE A 25 -3.92 12.76 -5.28
CA ILE A 25 -3.82 14.22 -5.43
C ILE A 25 -2.81 14.63 -6.51
N ARG A 26 -1.74 13.85 -6.69
CA ARG A 26 -0.61 14.16 -7.59
C ARG A 26 -0.24 12.94 -8.46
N PRO A 27 -1.13 12.47 -9.37
CA PRO A 27 -0.90 11.30 -10.20
C PRO A 27 0.45 11.31 -10.94
N GLU A 28 0.81 12.44 -11.56
CA GLU A 28 2.07 12.58 -12.30
C GLU A 28 3.30 12.34 -11.40
N HIS A 29 3.27 12.87 -10.17
CA HIS A 29 4.35 12.64 -9.21
C HIS A 29 4.35 11.19 -8.71
N ALA A 30 3.19 10.56 -8.58
CA ALA A 30 3.10 9.16 -8.17
C ALA A 30 3.74 8.19 -9.16
N LEU A 31 3.72 8.49 -10.46
CA LEU A 31 4.41 7.69 -11.48
C LEU A 31 5.93 7.61 -11.29
N SER A 32 6.54 8.60 -10.63
CA SER A 32 7.98 8.56 -10.36
C SER A 32 8.38 7.35 -9.48
N PHE A 33 7.45 6.83 -8.66
CA PHE A 33 7.66 5.63 -7.85
C PHE A 33 7.46 4.32 -8.61
N PHE A 34 7.00 4.38 -9.86
CA PHE A 34 6.86 3.21 -10.74
C PHE A 34 8.03 3.18 -11.71
N ASN A 35 9.23 2.85 -11.22
CA ASN A 35 10.46 2.79 -12.03
C ASN A 35 10.81 4.13 -12.73
N ASN A 36 10.64 5.27 -12.05
CA ASN A 36 10.82 6.62 -12.63
C ASN A 36 10.00 6.87 -13.91
N SER A 37 8.83 6.23 -14.01
CA SER A 37 7.92 6.45 -15.14
C SER A 37 7.46 7.90 -15.20
N SER A 38 7.33 8.41 -16.41
CA SER A 38 6.72 9.71 -16.67
C SER A 38 5.31 9.55 -17.20
N MET A 39 4.48 10.56 -16.98
CA MET A 39 3.14 10.62 -17.54
C MET A 39 3.19 10.52 -19.08
N PRO A 40 2.51 9.55 -19.71
CA PRO A 40 2.51 9.46 -21.16
C PRO A 40 1.65 10.58 -21.76
N THR A 41 2.11 11.16 -22.88
CA THR A 41 1.36 12.18 -23.61
C THR A 41 0.08 11.60 -24.20
N GLU A 42 0.18 10.40 -24.76
CA GLU A 42 -0.95 9.62 -25.22
C GLU A 42 -1.54 8.88 -24.01
N ASN A 43 -2.85 9.03 -23.75
CA ASN A 43 -3.58 8.46 -22.61
C ASN A 43 -3.35 9.14 -21.24
N HIS A 44 -2.93 10.42 -21.21
CA HIS A 44 -2.77 11.19 -19.98
C HIS A 44 -4.02 11.10 -19.06
N GLU A 45 -5.21 11.32 -19.59
CA GLU A 45 -6.45 11.32 -18.80
C GLU A 45 -6.76 9.93 -18.22
N LEU A 46 -6.57 8.87 -19.02
CA LEU A 46 -6.81 7.49 -18.59
C LEU A 46 -5.85 7.09 -17.47
N VAL A 47 -4.55 7.36 -17.64
CA VAL A 47 -3.54 7.03 -16.61
C VAL A 47 -3.79 7.85 -15.34
N SER A 48 -4.20 9.11 -15.46
CA SER A 48 -4.57 9.94 -14.31
C SER A 48 -5.74 9.34 -13.54
N ALA A 49 -6.81 8.95 -14.25
CA ALA A 49 -7.98 8.33 -13.63
C ALA A 49 -7.62 6.99 -12.96
N LEU A 50 -6.79 6.16 -13.60
CA LEU A 50 -6.33 4.90 -13.02
C LEU A 50 -5.50 5.12 -11.75
N LEU A 51 -4.62 6.12 -11.73
CA LEU A 51 -3.82 6.45 -10.55
C LEU A 51 -4.66 7.03 -9.42
N MET A 52 -5.71 7.81 -9.71
CA MET A 52 -6.66 8.25 -8.68
C MET A 52 -7.42 7.06 -8.09
N VAL A 53 -7.88 6.13 -8.93
CA VAL A 53 -8.56 4.91 -8.50
C VAL A 53 -7.63 3.99 -7.70
N TYR A 54 -6.36 3.89 -8.09
CA TYR A 54 -5.32 3.22 -7.33
C TYR A 54 -5.11 3.91 -5.97
N GLY A 55 -4.94 5.24 -5.97
CA GLY A 55 -4.64 6.02 -4.78
C GLY A 55 -5.73 5.95 -3.71
N ILE A 56 -7.02 5.99 -4.09
CA ILE A 56 -8.11 5.85 -3.11
C ILE A 56 -8.18 4.46 -2.49
N ARG A 57 -7.75 3.41 -3.20
CA ARG A 57 -7.68 2.04 -2.66
C ARG A 57 -6.54 1.91 -1.64
N ASP A 58 -5.41 2.54 -1.90
CA ASP A 58 -4.29 2.63 -0.97
C ASP A 58 -4.65 3.43 0.29
N ILE A 59 -5.39 4.54 0.14
CA ILE A 59 -5.96 5.29 1.26
C ILE A 59 -6.88 4.40 2.10
N PHE A 60 -7.80 3.68 1.46
CA PHE A 60 -8.69 2.73 2.13
C PHE A 60 -7.90 1.66 2.89
N MET A 61 -6.82 1.14 2.31
CA MET A 61 -5.95 0.15 2.94
C MET A 61 -5.31 0.70 4.22
N GLY A 62 -4.71 1.89 4.16
CA GLY A 62 -4.12 2.56 5.33
C GLY A 62 -5.15 2.86 6.42
N ILE A 63 -6.34 3.36 6.05
CA ILE A 63 -7.45 3.59 7.00
C ILE A 63 -7.91 2.28 7.64
N SER A 64 -7.98 1.19 6.87
CA SER A 64 -8.38 -0.12 7.39
C SER A 64 -7.38 -0.65 8.42
N ILE A 65 -6.08 -0.43 8.19
CA ILE A 65 -5.04 -0.75 9.17
C ILE A 65 -5.22 0.08 10.44
N TYR A 66 -5.44 1.40 10.33
CA TYR A 66 -5.70 2.24 11.50
C TYR A 66 -6.96 1.83 12.26
N ALA A 67 -8.06 1.58 11.53
CA ALA A 67 -9.33 1.19 12.11
C ALA A 67 -9.18 -0.11 12.91
N THR A 68 -8.50 -1.11 12.34
CA THR A 68 -8.29 -2.39 13.02
C THR A 68 -7.24 -2.32 14.14
N ALA A 69 -6.21 -1.49 14.00
CA ALA A 69 -5.18 -1.31 15.02
C ALA A 69 -5.70 -0.60 16.28
N PHE A 70 -6.57 0.40 16.12
CA PHE A 70 -7.06 1.21 17.25
C PHE A 70 -8.43 0.79 17.78
N PHE A 71 -9.32 0.29 16.93
CA PHE A 71 -10.71 0.00 17.29
C PHE A 71 -11.10 -1.46 17.05
N GLY A 72 -10.30 -2.21 16.29
CA GLY A 72 -10.53 -3.62 16.01
C GLY A 72 -9.98 -4.56 17.08
N ASN A 73 -10.02 -5.84 16.77
CA ASN A 73 -9.32 -6.87 17.53
C ASN A 73 -8.03 -7.30 16.83
N ARG A 74 -7.14 -7.94 17.59
CA ARG A 74 -5.81 -8.37 17.13
C ARG A 74 -5.88 -9.24 15.85
N ARG A 75 -6.85 -10.16 15.77
CA ARG A 75 -7.00 -11.04 14.59
C ARG A 75 -7.44 -10.28 13.35
N ALA A 76 -8.37 -9.34 13.48
CA ALA A 76 -8.81 -8.49 12.37
C ALA A 76 -7.65 -7.64 11.84
N MET A 77 -6.85 -7.03 12.73
CA MET A 77 -5.63 -6.32 12.36
C MET A 77 -4.65 -7.24 11.62
N GLY A 78 -4.43 -8.45 12.13
CA GLY A 78 -3.55 -9.44 11.49
C GLY A 78 -3.98 -9.81 10.08
N LEU A 79 -5.29 -10.04 9.86
CA LEU A 79 -5.85 -10.35 8.55
C LEU A 79 -5.70 -9.17 7.57
N VAL A 80 -5.95 -7.93 8.01
CA VAL A 80 -5.76 -6.74 7.16
C VAL A 80 -4.29 -6.58 6.76
N MET A 81 -3.35 -6.81 7.67
CA MET A 81 -1.91 -6.77 7.37
C MET A 81 -1.50 -7.84 6.35
N ILE A 82 -2.01 -9.07 6.49
CA ILE A 82 -1.76 -10.16 5.51
C ILE A 82 -2.40 -9.85 4.15
N ALA A 83 -3.60 -9.27 4.13
CA ALA A 83 -4.23 -8.83 2.89
C ALA A 83 -3.41 -7.74 2.19
N GLY A 84 -2.90 -6.75 2.95
CA GLY A 84 -1.99 -5.74 2.44
C GLY A 84 -0.69 -6.33 1.89
N PHE A 85 -0.13 -7.35 2.56
CA PHE A 85 1.03 -8.08 2.04
C PHE A 85 0.74 -8.68 0.66
N ALA A 86 -0.42 -9.34 0.49
CA ALA A 86 -0.81 -9.91 -0.79
C ALA A 86 -0.95 -8.84 -1.88
N CYS A 87 -1.53 -7.67 -1.57
CA CYS A 87 -1.58 -6.53 -2.50
C CYS A 87 -0.18 -6.09 -2.92
N ALA A 88 0.70 -5.79 -1.95
CA ALA A 88 2.08 -5.34 -2.25
C ALA A 88 2.88 -6.36 -3.07
N MET A 89 2.66 -7.67 -2.86
CA MET A 89 3.28 -8.71 -3.68
C MET A 89 2.81 -8.65 -5.14
N VAL A 90 1.50 -8.50 -5.37
CA VAL A 90 0.92 -8.39 -6.72
C VAL A 90 1.33 -7.08 -7.39
N ASP A 91 1.38 -5.97 -6.66
CA ASP A 91 1.81 -4.68 -7.20
C ASP A 91 3.27 -4.74 -7.68
N GLY A 92 4.17 -5.30 -6.86
CA GLY A 92 5.56 -5.48 -7.27
C GLY A 92 5.71 -6.46 -8.44
N TYR A 93 4.87 -7.51 -8.51
CA TYR A 93 4.84 -8.40 -9.66
C TYR A 93 4.40 -7.68 -10.94
N ALA A 94 3.36 -6.85 -10.86
CA ALA A 94 2.90 -6.04 -11.98
C ALA A 94 3.97 -5.04 -12.44
N SER A 95 4.60 -4.35 -11.50
CA SER A 95 5.70 -3.41 -11.75
C SER A 95 6.86 -4.09 -12.49
N LYS A 96 7.34 -5.23 -11.97
CA LYS A 96 8.38 -6.02 -12.63
C LYS A 96 8.01 -6.48 -14.03
N THR A 97 6.79 -6.96 -14.20
CA THR A 97 6.34 -7.62 -15.44
C THR A 97 6.06 -6.62 -16.55
N PHE A 98 5.38 -5.52 -16.23
CA PHE A 98 4.92 -4.55 -17.22
C PHE A 98 5.83 -3.34 -17.36
N LEU A 99 6.61 -2.99 -16.33
CA LEU A 99 7.51 -1.83 -16.33
C LEU A 99 8.99 -2.22 -16.31
N GLY A 100 9.31 -3.52 -16.18
CA GLY A 100 10.68 -4.03 -16.19
C GLY A 100 11.49 -3.72 -14.92
N GLY A 101 10.86 -3.19 -13.88
CA GLY A 101 11.50 -2.78 -12.62
C GLY A 101 10.50 -2.14 -11.66
N GLY A 102 10.97 -1.56 -10.55
CA GLY A 102 10.11 -0.91 -9.54
C GLY A 102 9.43 -1.89 -8.59
N GLU A 103 9.75 -3.18 -8.62
CA GLU A 103 9.15 -4.16 -7.71
C GLU A 103 9.52 -3.90 -6.25
N TRP A 104 10.71 -3.33 -6.01
CA TRP A 104 11.24 -3.11 -4.66
C TRP A 104 10.54 -1.98 -3.91
N ASP A 105 9.89 -1.06 -4.62
CA ASP A 105 9.03 -0.04 -4.02
C ASP A 105 7.81 -0.67 -3.32
N HIS A 106 7.43 -1.90 -3.71
CA HIS A 106 6.37 -2.69 -3.08
C HIS A 106 6.94 -3.81 -2.20
N TRP A 107 7.87 -4.60 -2.75
CA TRP A 107 8.42 -5.78 -2.09
C TRP A 107 9.35 -5.44 -0.93
N GLY A 108 9.96 -4.25 -0.89
CA GLY A 108 10.87 -3.84 0.17
C GLY A 108 10.22 -3.79 1.56
N TYR A 109 8.95 -3.36 1.64
CA TYR A 109 8.21 -3.29 2.90
C TYR A 109 7.22 -4.45 3.10
N SER A 110 6.90 -5.21 2.05
CA SER A 110 5.92 -6.30 2.10
C SER A 110 6.20 -7.39 3.18
N PRO A 111 7.44 -7.84 3.45
CA PRO A 111 7.68 -8.85 4.48
C PRO A 111 7.28 -8.38 5.88
N MET A 112 7.38 -7.07 6.15
CA MET A 112 6.95 -6.50 7.42
C MET A 112 5.43 -6.63 7.61
N LEU A 113 4.64 -6.45 6.54
CA LEU A 113 3.19 -6.67 6.58
C LEU A 113 2.86 -8.13 6.93
N ALA A 114 3.54 -9.09 6.29
CA ALA A 114 3.35 -10.51 6.58
C ALA A 114 3.74 -10.86 8.02
N LEU A 115 4.92 -10.44 8.47
CA LEU A 115 5.43 -10.73 9.81
C LEU A 115 4.51 -10.16 10.91
N LEU A 116 4.16 -8.88 10.83
CA LEU A 116 3.27 -8.25 11.80
C LEU A 116 1.87 -8.85 11.75
N GLY A 117 1.39 -9.22 10.56
CA GLY A 117 0.13 -9.91 10.35
C GLY A 117 0.08 -11.26 11.06
N VAL A 118 1.09 -12.11 10.85
CA VAL A 118 1.22 -13.41 11.51
C VAL A 118 1.36 -13.25 13.02
N MET A 119 2.19 -12.31 13.48
CA MET A 119 2.32 -12.00 14.91
C MET A 119 0.99 -11.62 15.53
N ALA A 120 0.13 -10.88 14.82
CA ALA A 120 -1.19 -10.51 15.31
C ALA A 120 -2.20 -11.67 15.33
N LEU A 121 -1.96 -12.75 14.59
CA LEU A 121 -2.83 -13.93 14.59
C LEU A 121 -2.54 -14.95 15.69
N ILE A 122 -1.29 -14.98 16.18
CA ILE A 122 -0.86 -15.79 17.32
C ILE A 122 -0.93 -15.00 18.62
#